data_AF-A0A7S2QMR7-F1
#
_entry.id   AF-A0A7S2QMR7-F1
#
_cell.length_a   1.000
_cell.length_b   1.000
_cell.length_c   1.000
_cell.angle_alpha   90.00
_cell.angle_beta   90.00
_cell.angle_gamma   90.00
#
_symmetry.space_group_name_H-M   'P 1'
#
loop_
_entity.id
_entity.type
_entity.pdbx_description
1 polymer ?
#
loop_
_entity_poly.entity_id
_entity_poly.type
_entity_poly.pdbx_seq_one_letter_code
_entity_poly.pdbx_strand_id
1 'polypeptide(L)'
;TGAWRAVALAAAACQSLYLVFARRSQDMVTGLSHVDLLFYTALYNCAVFLPLTCAELPAVRAFLRAPGEPTRLALFLGPYVVLGALLNYATFWCTAATSPLSTAVAGSAKGVLSTLAGFVQFGARLTPIGWAGLLGNTAGGLLYAVAPHLG
;
A
#
# COMPACT_ATOMS: atom_id res chain seq x y z
N THR A 1 5.79 -0.12 -24.23
CA THR A 1 4.54 -0.38 -23.48
C THR A 1 4.49 -1.73 -22.77
N GLY A 2 5.27 -2.74 -23.15
CA GLY A 2 5.31 -4.05 -22.47
C GLY A 2 6.07 -4.08 -21.13
N ALA A 3 7.21 -3.37 -21.02
CA ALA A 3 8.06 -3.40 -19.82
C ALA A 3 7.33 -2.92 -18.54
N TRP A 4 6.55 -1.84 -18.63
CA TRP A 4 5.78 -1.31 -17.51
C TRP A 4 4.71 -2.29 -16.99
N ARG A 5 4.11 -3.08 -17.89
CA ARG A 5 3.13 -4.11 -17.51
C ARG A 5 3.80 -5.27 -16.79
N ALA A 6 4.97 -5.69 -17.27
CA ALA A 6 5.75 -6.75 -16.61
C ALA A 6 6.19 -6.32 -15.21
N VAL A 7 6.66 -5.09 -15.04
CA VAL A 7 7.03 -4.54 -13.72
C VAL A 7 5.82 -4.50 -12.78
N ALA A 8 4.65 -4.05 -13.27
CA ALA A 8 3.43 -4.01 -12.47
C ALA A 8 2.95 -5.41 -12.05
N LEU A 9 3.00 -6.39 -12.96
CA LEU A 9 2.63 -7.78 -12.66
C LEU A 9 3.62 -8.42 -11.68
N ALA A 10 4.92 -8.19 -11.85
CA ALA A 10 5.94 -8.68 -10.92
C ALA A 10 5.75 -8.08 -9.52
N ALA A 11 5.48 -6.78 -9.42
CA ALA A 11 5.20 -6.12 -8.14
C ALA A 11 3.95 -6.70 -7.46
N ALA A 12 2.86 -6.89 -8.20
CA ALA A 12 1.63 -7.48 -7.68
C ALA A 12 1.83 -8.93 -7.20
N ALA A 13 2.61 -9.73 -7.95
CA ALA A 13 2.95 -11.10 -7.58
C ALA A 13 3.85 -11.17 -6.34
N CYS A 14 4.87 -10.31 -6.26
CA CYS A 14 5.70 -10.20 -5.06
C CYS A 14 4.89 -9.77 -3.84
N GLN A 15 3.95 -8.84 -3.99
CA GLN A 15 3.14 -8.33 -2.89
C GLN A 15 2.14 -9.38 -2.37
N SER A 16 1.51 -10.17 -3.25
CA SER A 16 0.66 -11.27 -2.83
C SER A 16 1.46 -12.40 -2.19
N LEU A 17 2.62 -12.76 -2.75
CA LEU A 17 3.51 -13.77 -2.17
C LEU A 17 4.01 -13.35 -0.78
N TYR A 18 4.37 -12.08 -0.61
CA TYR A 18 4.77 -11.51 0.67
C TYR A 18 3.65 -11.64 1.72
N LEU A 19 2.41 -11.28 1.39
CA LEU A 19 1.27 -11.40 2.30
C LEU A 19 0.98 -12.85 2.71
N VAL A 20 1.07 -13.78 1.77
CA VAL A 20 0.91 -15.22 2.04
C VAL A 20 2.03 -15.74 2.94
N PHE A 21 3.28 -15.34 2.68
CA PHE A 21 4.43 -15.77 3.48
C PHE A 21 4.39 -15.17 4.89
N ALA A 22 4.03 -13.90 5.02
CA ALA A 22 3.83 -13.20 6.30
C ALA A 22 2.71 -13.86 7.12
N ARG A 23 1.63 -14.31 6.49
CA ARG A 23 0.58 -15.06 7.16
C ARG A 23 1.04 -16.45 7.59
N ARG A 24 1.73 -17.17 6.71
CA ARG A 24 2.24 -18.52 7.02
C ARG A 24 3.27 -18.49 8.16
N SER A 25 4.08 -17.44 8.25
CA SER A 25 5.02 -17.29 9.37
C SER A 25 4.32 -16.98 10.70
N GLN A 26 3.18 -16.29 10.67
CA GLN A 26 2.33 -16.11 11.86
C GLN A 26 1.66 -17.41 12.32
N ASP A 27 1.21 -18.27 11.38
CA ASP A 27 0.58 -19.56 11.72
C ASP A 27 1.60 -20.63 12.19
N MET A 28 2.81 -20.63 11.63
CA MET A 28 3.86 -21.60 11.97
C MET A 28 4.52 -21.36 13.32
N VAL A 29 4.46 -20.12 13.83
CA VAL A 29 5.11 -19.74 15.10
C VAL A 29 4.06 -19.20 16.06
N THR A 30 3.50 -20.11 16.86
CA THR A 30 2.55 -19.80 17.93
C THR A 30 3.19 -18.86 18.96
N GLY A 31 2.87 -17.56 18.88
CA GLY A 31 3.25 -16.56 19.89
C GLY A 31 3.86 -15.25 19.37
N LEU A 32 4.08 -15.07 18.06
CA LEU A 32 4.58 -13.79 17.53
C LEU A 32 3.50 -12.70 17.57
N SER A 33 3.84 -11.59 18.22
CA SER A 33 2.97 -10.42 18.26
C SER A 33 2.97 -9.73 16.89
N HIS A 34 1.85 -9.09 16.54
CA HIS A 34 1.67 -8.27 15.34
C HIS A 34 2.75 -7.18 15.20
N VAL A 35 3.28 -6.73 16.35
CA VAL A 35 4.36 -5.74 16.45
C VAL A 35 5.70 -6.30 15.99
N ASP A 36 5.97 -7.58 16.23
CA ASP A 36 7.24 -8.22 15.84
C ASP A 36 7.33 -8.39 14.32
N LEU A 37 6.21 -8.75 13.68
CA LEU A 37 6.12 -8.84 12.23
C LEU A 37 6.27 -7.48 11.57
N LEU A 38 5.71 -6.43 12.20
CA LEU A 38 5.84 -5.05 11.77
C LEU A 38 7.29 -4.56 11.89
N PHE A 39 7.94 -4.89 13.01
CA PHE A 39 9.34 -4.56 13.26
C PHE A 39 10.27 -5.24 12.25
N TYR A 40 10.07 -6.54 12.00
CA TYR A 40 10.88 -7.29 11.04
C TYR A 40 10.69 -6.77 9.61
N THR A 41 9.47 -6.40 9.25
CA THR A 41 9.17 -5.81 7.94
C THR A 41 9.76 -4.41 7.82
N ALA A 42 9.67 -3.58 8.86
CA ALA A 42 10.29 -2.26 8.88
C ALA A 42 11.82 -2.37 8.76
N LEU A 43 12.43 -3.32 9.47
CA LEU A 43 13.86 -3.60 9.41
C LEU A 43 14.29 -4.06 8.01
N TYR A 44 13.54 -4.97 7.39
CA TYR A 44 13.81 -5.45 6.04
C TYR A 44 13.62 -4.34 4.99
N ASN A 45 12.56 -3.54 5.11
CA ASN A 45 12.34 -2.38 4.25
C ASN A 45 13.48 -1.37 4.41
N CYS A 46 13.92 -1.08 5.63
CA CYS A 46 15.11 -0.25 5.83
C CYS A 46 16.34 -0.86 5.16
N ALA A 47 16.60 -2.15 5.33
CA ALA A 47 17.78 -2.81 4.74
C ALA A 47 17.78 -2.77 3.20
N VAL A 48 16.63 -2.89 2.55
CA VAL A 48 16.49 -2.89 1.08
C VAL A 48 16.41 -1.48 0.51
N PHE A 49 15.66 -0.58 1.15
CA PHE A 49 15.45 0.78 0.62
C PHE A 49 16.57 1.75 0.96
N LEU A 50 17.34 1.53 2.05
CA LEU A 50 18.45 2.39 2.44
C LEU A 50 19.55 2.51 1.35
N PRO A 51 20.07 1.42 0.75
CA PRO A 51 21.04 1.53 -0.34
C PRO A 51 20.44 2.17 -1.60
N LEU A 52 19.13 1.98 -1.84
CA LEU A 52 18.43 2.60 -2.96
C LEU A 52 18.27 4.12 -2.75
N THR A 53 18.00 4.57 -1.53
CA THR A 53 17.92 6.00 -1.20
C THR A 53 19.27 6.72 -1.30
N CYS A 54 20.39 6.01 -1.13
CA CYS A 54 21.73 6.57 -1.36
C CYS A 54 21.96 6.99 -2.82
N ALA A 55 21.28 6.35 -3.79
CA ALA A 55 21.38 6.71 -5.20
C ALA A 55 20.62 8.01 -5.53
N GLU A 56 19.55 8.33 -4.79
CA GLU A 56 18.67 9.50 -5.00
C GLU A 56 19.09 10.71 -4.14
N LEU A 57 19.92 10.50 -3.12
CA LEU A 57 20.56 11.52 -2.29
C LEU A 57 21.15 12.71 -3.06
N PRO A 58 21.83 12.54 -4.22
CA PRO A 58 22.33 13.66 -5.00
C PRO A 58 21.26 14.57 -5.63
N ALA A 59 20.06 14.05 -5.89
CA ALA A 59 18.92 14.83 -6.38
C ALA A 59 18.22 15.57 -5.22
N VAL A 60 18.06 14.90 -4.07
CA VAL A 60 17.47 15.50 -2.86
C VAL A 60 18.32 16.66 -2.34
N ARG A 61 19.65 16.54 -2.31
CA ARG A 61 20.54 17.65 -1.94
C ARG A 61 20.46 18.85 -2.89
N ALA A 62 20.14 18.62 -4.17
CA ALA A 62 19.99 19.70 -5.14
C ALA A 62 18.67 20.45 -4.90
N PHE A 63 17.61 19.72 -4.58
CA PHE A 63 16.30 20.27 -4.21
C PHE A 63 16.36 21.08 -2.90
N LEU A 64 17.10 20.61 -1.90
CA LEU A 64 17.27 21.27 -0.59
C LEU A 64 18.06 22.59 -0.65
N ARG A 65 18.80 22.87 -1.73
CA ARG A 65 19.54 24.13 -1.91
C ARG A 65 18.66 25.29 -2.32
N ALA A 66 17.43 25.04 -2.77
CA ALA A 66 16.49 26.09 -3.09
C ALA A 66 15.92 26.73 -1.80
N PRO A 67 15.89 28.08 -1.70
CA PRO A 67 15.39 28.75 -0.50
C PRO A 67 13.89 28.47 -0.31
N GLY A 68 13.50 28.03 0.89
CA GLY A 68 12.10 27.73 1.28
C GLY A 68 11.63 26.29 1.01
N GLU A 69 12.33 25.54 0.17
CA GLU A 69 12.03 24.11 -0.09
C GLU A 69 12.35 23.14 1.06
N PRO A 70 13.39 23.32 1.92
CA PRO A 70 13.60 22.40 3.05
C PRO A 70 12.46 22.41 4.06
N THR A 71 11.86 23.58 4.30
CA THR A 71 10.72 23.73 5.22
C THR A 71 9.46 23.08 4.66
N ARG A 72 9.20 23.22 3.36
CA ARG A 72 8.08 22.55 2.68
C ARG A 72 8.25 21.03 2.69
N LEU A 73 9.45 20.55 2.39
CA LEU A 73 9.77 19.14 2.43
C LEU A 73 9.55 18.57 3.83
N ALA A 74 10.05 19.22 4.88
CA ALA A 74 9.83 18.77 6.26
C ALA A 74 8.34 18.73 6.64
N LEU A 75 7.57 19.75 6.23
CA LEU A 75 6.14 19.85 6.51
C LEU A 75 5.32 18.72 5.86
N PHE A 76 5.68 18.31 4.64
CA PHE A 76 4.99 17.22 3.94
C PHE A 76 5.55 15.84 4.31
N LEU A 77 6.84 15.72 4.57
CA LEU A 77 7.49 14.45 4.85
C LEU A 77 7.05 13.87 6.20
N GLY A 78 6.94 14.70 7.24
CA GLY A 78 6.46 14.28 8.56
C GLY A 78 5.11 13.55 8.52
N PRO A 79 4.02 14.19 8.07
CA PRO A 79 2.71 13.54 8.00
C PRO A 79 2.70 12.37 7.00
N TYR A 80 3.48 12.43 5.91
CA TYR A 80 3.58 11.32 4.96
C TYR A 80 4.17 10.06 5.58
N VAL A 81 5.24 10.20 6.38
CA VAL A 81 5.87 9.07 7.10
C VAL A 81 4.91 8.51 8.15
N VAL A 82 4.23 9.38 8.92
CA VAL A 82 3.27 8.96 9.94
C VAL A 82 2.09 8.21 9.32
N LEU A 83 1.51 8.74 8.24
CA LEU A 83 0.42 8.08 7.51
C LEU A 83 0.88 6.76 6.87
N GLY A 84 2.10 6.69 6.34
CA GLY A 84 2.68 5.46 5.81
C GLY A 84 2.87 4.39 6.88
N ALA A 85 3.36 4.78 8.07
CA ALA A 85 3.51 3.88 9.21
C ALA A 85 2.15 3.37 9.73
N LEU A 86 1.17 4.27 9.88
CA LEU A 86 -0.20 3.92 10.26
C LEU A 86 -0.86 2.99 9.25
N LEU A 87 -0.63 3.20 7.96
CA LEU A 87 -1.15 2.33 6.92
C LEU A 87 -0.54 0.93 6.97
N ASN A 88 0.77 0.83 7.15
CA ASN A 88 1.44 -0.45 7.32
C ASN A 88 0.90 -1.15 8.57
N TYR A 89 0.77 -0.45 9.70
CA TYR A 89 0.16 -0.98 10.93
C TYR A 89 -1.26 -1.50 10.71
N ALA A 90 -2.13 -0.70 10.08
CA ALA A 90 -3.49 -1.11 9.76
C ALA A 90 -3.53 -2.32 8.83
N THR A 91 -2.59 -2.44 7.89
CA THR A 91 -2.49 -3.57 6.96
C THR A 91 -2.13 -4.85 7.69
N PHE A 92 -1.15 -4.82 8.60
CA PHE A 92 -0.79 -6.00 9.42
C PHE A 92 -1.88 -6.36 10.42
N TRP A 93 -2.53 -5.36 11.01
CA TRP A 93 -3.62 -5.58 11.94
C TRP A 93 -4.84 -6.20 11.23
N CYS A 94 -5.22 -5.68 10.05
CA CYS A 94 -6.25 -6.27 9.20
C CYS A 94 -5.86 -7.67 8.72
N THR A 95 -4.59 -7.83 8.30
CA THR A 95 -4.04 -9.12 7.88
C THR A 95 -4.21 -10.12 8.97
N ALA A 96 -3.97 -9.79 10.23
CA ALA A 96 -4.00 -10.76 11.30
C ALA A 96 -5.39 -11.00 11.91
N ALA A 97 -6.21 -9.95 12.03
CA ALA A 97 -7.58 -10.02 12.54
C ALA A 97 -8.55 -10.69 11.55
N THR A 98 -8.23 -10.72 10.26
CA THR A 98 -9.14 -11.21 9.20
C THR A 98 -8.41 -12.05 8.16
N SER A 99 -9.12 -12.85 7.36
CA SER A 99 -8.50 -13.67 6.31
C SER A 99 -7.66 -12.80 5.33
N PRO A 100 -6.57 -13.35 4.74
CA PRO A 100 -5.73 -12.62 3.76
C PRO A 100 -6.54 -12.02 2.60
N LEU A 101 -7.65 -12.68 2.25
CA LEU A 101 -8.60 -12.26 1.22
C LEU A 101 -9.31 -10.95 1.60
N SER A 102 -9.69 -10.77 2.88
CA SER A 102 -10.32 -9.55 3.37
C SER A 102 -9.37 -8.35 3.31
N THR A 103 -8.08 -8.57 3.55
CA THR A 103 -7.05 -7.53 3.43
C THR A 103 -6.85 -7.11 1.97
N ALA A 104 -6.89 -8.05 1.04
CA ALA A 104 -6.83 -7.75 -0.39
C ALA A 104 -8.03 -6.90 -0.86
N VAL A 105 -9.23 -7.21 -0.36
CA VAL A 105 -10.46 -6.42 -0.64
C VAL A 105 -10.39 -5.02 -0.01
N ALA A 106 -9.88 -4.89 1.22
CA ALA A 106 -9.67 -3.57 1.83
C ALA A 106 -8.62 -2.74 1.05
N GLY A 107 -7.57 -3.39 0.53
CA GLY A 107 -6.58 -2.76 -0.34
C GLY A 107 -7.17 -2.28 -1.67
N SER A 108 -8.07 -3.06 -2.27
CA SER A 108 -8.74 -2.67 -3.52
C SER A 108 -9.74 -1.52 -3.28
N ALA A 109 -10.46 -1.53 -2.14
CA ALA A 109 -11.31 -0.43 -1.72
C ALA A 109 -10.54 0.88 -1.51
N LYS A 110 -9.34 0.82 -0.91
CA LYS A 110 -8.44 1.99 -0.83
C LYS A 110 -8.08 2.53 -2.22
N GLY A 111 -7.82 1.65 -3.18
CA GLY A 111 -7.56 2.03 -4.58
C GLY A 111 -8.74 2.77 -5.23
N VAL A 112 -9.97 2.31 -4.98
CA VAL A 112 -11.21 2.97 -5.41
C VAL A 112 -11.34 4.37 -4.80
N LEU A 113 -11.11 4.51 -3.49
CA LEU A 113 -11.16 5.79 -2.79
C LEU A 113 -10.09 6.78 -3.29
N SER A 114 -8.87 6.31 -3.54
CA SER A 114 -7.79 7.13 -4.11
C SER A 114 -8.15 7.62 -5.51
N THR A 115 -8.79 6.78 -6.32
CA THR A 115 -9.26 7.15 -7.68
C THR A 115 -10.38 8.19 -7.61
N LEU A 116 -11.32 8.05 -6.69
CA LEU A 116 -12.38 9.03 -6.44
C LEU A 116 -11.83 10.36 -5.92
N ALA A 117 -10.90 10.32 -4.96
CA ALA A 117 -10.21 11.51 -4.46
C ALA A 117 -9.43 12.22 -5.58
N GLY A 118 -8.76 11.46 -6.45
CA GLY A 118 -8.07 11.99 -7.63
C GLY A 118 -9.02 12.65 -8.64
N PHE A 119 -10.21 12.06 -8.83
CA PHE A 119 -11.27 12.64 -9.68
C PHE A 119 -11.75 13.99 -9.13
N VAL A 120 -12.07 14.05 -7.84
CA VAL A 120 -12.59 15.25 -7.18
C VAL A 120 -11.53 16.37 -7.12
N GLN A 121 -10.28 16.01 -6.81
CA GLN A 121 -9.20 16.99 -6.60
C GLN A 121 -8.59 17.50 -7.92
N PHE A 122 -8.47 16.65 -8.95
CA PHE A 122 -7.75 16.97 -10.19
C PHE A 122 -8.64 17.05 -11.44
N GLY A 123 -9.96 16.80 -11.32
CA GLY A 123 -10.90 16.89 -12.43
C GLY A 123 -10.64 15.88 -13.56
N ALA A 124 -9.92 14.79 -13.27
CA ALA A 124 -9.50 13.80 -14.25
C ALA A 124 -10.73 13.13 -14.89
N ARG A 125 -10.82 13.09 -16.23
CA ARG A 125 -11.96 12.45 -16.91
C ARG A 125 -11.77 10.93 -16.96
N LEU A 126 -12.57 10.18 -16.19
CA LEU A 126 -12.63 8.72 -16.33
C LEU A 126 -13.31 8.34 -17.65
N THR A 127 -12.64 7.49 -18.43
CA THR A 127 -13.25 6.80 -19.57
C THR A 127 -14.34 5.82 -19.10
N PRO A 128 -15.32 5.48 -19.95
CA PRO A 128 -16.41 4.56 -19.58
C PRO A 128 -15.91 3.17 -19.14
N ILE A 129 -14.76 2.72 -19.65
CA ILE A 129 -14.06 1.50 -19.19
C ILE A 129 -13.53 1.65 -17.76
N GLY A 130 -13.07 2.85 -17.37
CA GLY A 130 -12.64 3.14 -16.00
C GLY A 130 -13.81 3.10 -15.02
N TRP A 131 -14.99 3.60 -15.42
CA TRP A 131 -16.21 3.50 -14.62
C TRP A 131 -16.67 2.06 -14.43
N ALA A 132 -16.65 1.24 -15.49
CA ALA A 132 -16.97 -0.18 -15.39
C ALA A 132 -16.02 -0.93 -14.44
N GLY A 133 -14.71 -0.62 -14.51
CA GLY A 133 -13.71 -1.17 -13.60
C GLY A 133 -13.93 -0.76 -12.14
N LEU A 134 -14.27 0.51 -11.89
CA LEU A 134 -14.56 1.03 -10.55
C LEU A 134 -15.79 0.35 -9.94
N LEU A 135 -16.89 0.30 -10.69
CA LEU A 135 -18.14 -0.32 -10.26
C LEU A 135 -17.98 -1.81 -10.03
N GLY A 136 -17.25 -2.51 -10.91
CA GLY A 136 -16.93 -3.93 -10.74
C GLY A 136 -16.12 -4.21 -9.49
N ASN A 137 -15.11 -3.38 -9.19
CA ASN A 137 -14.30 -3.52 -7.97
C ASN A 137 -15.14 -3.30 -6.70
N THR A 138 -16.01 -2.28 -6.72
CA THR A 138 -16.88 -1.93 -5.59
C THR A 138 -17.95 -3.00 -5.34
N ALA A 139 -18.59 -3.50 -6.41
CA ALA A 139 -19.58 -4.57 -6.34
C ALA A 139 -18.96 -5.90 -5.85
N GLY A 140 -17.76 -6.25 -6.32
CA GLY A 140 -17.03 -7.42 -5.83
C GLY A 140 -16.67 -7.33 -4.35
N GLY A 141 -16.29 -6.14 -3.87
CA GLY A 141 -16.03 -5.89 -2.45
C GLY A 141 -17.29 -6.01 -1.57
N LEU A 142 -18.43 -5.46 -2.03
CA LEU A 142 -19.73 -5.59 -1.37
C LEU A 142 -20.21 -7.03 -1.31
N LEU A 143 -20.10 -7.79 -2.40
CA LEU A 143 -20.47 -9.21 -2.44
C LEU A 143 -19.64 -10.04 -1.45
N TYR A 144 -18.33 -9.77 -1.35
CA TYR A 144 -17.47 -10.43 -0.37
C TYR A 144 -17.83 -10.07 1.08
N ALA A 145 -18.20 -8.82 1.36
CA ALA A 145 -18.60 -8.39 2.70
C ALA A 145 -19.93 -9.02 3.16
N VAL A 146 -20.84 -9.33 2.23
CA VAL A 146 -22.17 -9.88 2.54
C VAL A 146 -22.16 -11.42 2.57
N ALA A 147 -21.21 -12.08 1.89
CA ALA A 147 -21.12 -13.54 1.82
C ALA A 147 -21.08 -14.26 3.20
N PRO A 148 -20.36 -13.77 4.23
CA PRO A 148 -20.35 -14.39 5.56
C PRO A 148 -21.67 -14.25 6.33
N HIS A 149 -22.56 -13.33 5.93
CA HIS A 149 -23.85 -13.09 6.59
C HIS A 149 -25.02 -13.84 5.94
N LEU A 150 -24.77 -14.57 4.85
CA LEU A 150 -25.77 -15.28 4.05
C LEU A 150 -25.81 -16.81 4.31
N GLY A 151 -25.08 -17.33 5.31
CA GLY A 151 -25.04 -18.75 5.65
C GLY A 151 -24.96 -19.01 7.15
#